data_AF-A0A3A0A0Z8-F1
#
_entry.id   AF-A0A3A0A0Z8-F1
#
_cell.length_a   1.000
_cell.length_b   1.000
_cell.length_c   1.000
_cell.angle_alpha   90.00
_cell.angle_beta   90.00
_cell.angle_gamma   90.00
#
_symmetry.space_group_name_H-M   'P 1'
#
loop_
_entity.id
_entity.type
_entity.pdbx_description
1 polymer ?
#
loop_
_entity_poly.entity_id
_entity_poly.type
_entity_poly.pdbx_seq_one_letter_code
_entity_poly.pdbx_strand_id
1 'polypeptide(L)'
;NCRCTTCRVEFVSGEPDKMTQAEKDKLAERGLTGVRLSCQILCDHDMTVRAISRLEGSGRPDPGPRPEPEIHPQPVVWVEK
;
A
#
# COMPACT_ATOMS: atom_id res chain seq x y z
N ASN A 1 1.94 6.31 -8.42
CA ASN A 1 1.84 5.31 -7.31
C ASN A 1 1.83 3.85 -7.82
N CYS A 2 1.90 2.83 -6.94
CA CYS A 2 1.82 1.37 -7.22
C CYS A 2 2.90 0.72 -8.12
N ARG A 3 4.13 1.26 -8.15
CA ARG A 3 5.25 0.69 -8.94
C ARG A 3 6.26 -0.12 -8.11
N CYS A 4 6.14 -0.08 -6.79
CA CYS A 4 7.06 -0.68 -5.83
C CYS A 4 6.29 -1.28 -4.64
N THR A 5 7.02 -1.86 -3.70
CA THR A 5 6.50 -2.40 -2.43
C THR A 5 7.23 -1.83 -1.21
N THR A 6 7.79 -0.62 -1.36
CA THR A 6 8.53 0.06 -0.29
C THR A 6 7.64 0.56 0.84
N CYS A 7 6.36 0.81 0.53
CA CYS A 7 5.34 1.39 1.41
C CYS A 7 4.47 0.34 2.13
N ARG A 8 5.00 -0.87 2.36
CA ARG A 8 4.26 -1.94 3.04
C ARG A 8 3.92 -1.55 4.48
N VAL A 9 2.66 -1.77 4.83
CA VAL A 9 2.10 -1.60 6.16
C VAL A 9 1.25 -2.80 6.54
N GLU A 10 1.13 -3.04 7.84
CA GLU A 10 0.16 -3.98 8.42
C GLU A 10 -0.91 -3.19 9.15
N PHE A 11 -2.17 -3.62 9.04
CA PHE A 11 -3.25 -3.02 9.80
C PHE A 11 -3.30 -3.57 11.23
N VAL A 12 -3.47 -2.67 12.19
CA VAL A 12 -3.77 -2.99 13.59
C VAL A 12 -5.28 -2.85 13.84
N SER A 13 -5.90 -1.82 13.27
CA SER A 13 -7.35 -1.60 13.31
C SER A 13 -7.81 -0.68 12.18
N GLY A 14 -9.10 -0.73 11.84
CA GLY A 14 -9.69 0.09 10.78
C GLY A 14 -9.15 -0.29 9.39
N GLU A 15 -9.07 -1.58 9.08
CA GLU A 15 -8.69 -1.96 7.72
C GLU A 15 -9.89 -1.84 6.78
N PRO A 16 -9.78 -1.15 5.63
CA PRO A 16 -10.85 -1.13 4.65
C PRO A 16 -11.11 -2.53 4.07
N ASP A 17 -12.39 -2.89 3.92
CA ASP A 17 -12.83 -4.16 3.31
C ASP A 17 -12.51 -4.26 1.81
N LYS A 18 -12.16 -3.13 1.20
CA LYS A 18 -11.80 -3.02 -0.21
C LYS A 18 -10.32 -2.72 -0.39
N MET A 19 -9.78 -3.22 -1.49
CA MET A 19 -8.45 -2.88 -1.97
C MET A 19 -8.48 -2.57 -3.47
N THR A 20 -7.46 -1.90 -4.00
CA THR A 20 -7.40 -1.67 -5.44
C THR A 20 -6.94 -2.94 -6.14
N GLN A 21 -7.44 -3.20 -7.36
CA GLN A 21 -6.98 -4.33 -8.17
C GLN A 21 -5.46 -4.23 -8.42
N ALA A 22 -4.96 -3.02 -8.66
CA ALA A 22 -3.53 -2.77 -8.85
C ALA A 22 -2.69 -3.14 -7.62
N GLU A 23 -3.18 -2.86 -6.41
CA GLU A 23 -2.54 -3.30 -5.17
C GLU A 23 -2.51 -4.83 -5.09
N LYS A 24 -3.66 -5.48 -5.31
CA LYS A 24 -3.80 -6.95 -5.28
C LYS A 24 -2.83 -7.63 -6.25
N ASP A 25 -2.75 -7.14 -7.48
CA ASP A 25 -1.85 -7.65 -8.52
C ASP A 25 -0.38 -7.45 -8.12
N LYS A 26 -0.03 -6.27 -7.58
CA LYS A 26 1.35 -5.96 -7.18
C LYS A 26 1.82 -6.81 -6.01
N LEU A 27 0.94 -7.08 -5.05
CA LEU A 27 1.22 -7.97 -3.92
C LEU A 27 1.41 -9.42 -4.41
N ALA A 28 0.53 -9.89 -5.30
CA ALA A 28 0.64 -11.22 -5.91
C ALA A 28 1.92 -11.39 -6.73
N GLU A 29 2.28 -10.41 -7.57
CA GLU A 29 3.52 -10.40 -8.36
C GLU A 29 4.78 -10.53 -7.48
N ARG A 30 4.73 -9.99 -6.26
CA ARG A 30 5.84 -10.01 -5.30
C ARG A 30 5.74 -11.12 -4.26
N GLY A 31 4.70 -11.96 -4.31
CA GLY A 31 4.46 -13.03 -3.33
C GLY A 31 4.25 -12.53 -1.90
N LEU A 32 3.71 -11.31 -1.74
CA LEU A 32 3.50 -10.69 -0.44
C LEU A 32 2.10 -10.98 0.09
N THR A 33 2.01 -11.35 1.37
CA THR A 33 0.74 -11.65 2.06
C THR A 33 0.72 -10.95 3.42
N GLY A 34 -0.48 -10.73 3.97
CA GLY A 34 -0.66 -10.09 5.29
C GLY A 34 -0.30 -8.61 5.37
N VAL A 35 -0.02 -7.97 4.24
CA VAL A 35 0.44 -6.57 4.16
C VAL A 35 -0.36 -5.80 3.11
N ARG A 36 -0.39 -4.48 3.26
CA ARG A 36 -1.04 -3.53 2.35
C ARG A 36 -0.03 -2.49 1.88
N LEU A 37 -0.28 -1.87 0.74
CA LEU A 37 0.56 -0.80 0.18
C LEU A 37 -0.05 0.56 0.54
N SER A 38 0.61 1.34 1.41
CA SER A 38 0.01 2.57 1.91
C SER A 38 -0.33 3.61 0.84
N CYS A 39 0.39 3.59 -0.28
CA CYS A 39 0.07 4.46 -1.43
C CYS A 39 -1.19 4.05 -2.22
N GLN A 40 -1.88 2.97 -1.82
CA GLN A 40 -3.12 2.47 -2.43
C GLN A 40 -4.29 2.45 -1.43
N ILE A 41 -4.09 2.94 -0.20
CA ILE A 41 -5.12 2.98 0.83
C ILE A 41 -5.79 4.36 0.77
N LEU A 42 -7.11 4.39 0.56
CA LEU A 42 -7.90 5.61 0.70
C LEU A 42 -8.10 5.90 2.19
N CYS A 43 -7.79 7.13 2.62
CA CYS A 43 -7.99 7.56 3.99
C CYS A 43 -9.36 8.24 4.15
N ASP A 44 -10.40 7.43 4.34
CA ASP A 44 -11.80 7.88 4.55
C ASP A 44 -12.32 7.63 5.97
N HIS A 45 -11.53 6.97 6.83
CA HIS A 45 -11.81 6.75 8.24
C HIS A 45 -10.51 6.59 9.06
N ASP A 46 -10.64 6.49 10.37
CA ASP A 46 -9.51 6.29 11.28
C ASP A 46 -8.93 4.88 11.16
N MET A 47 -7.62 4.80 10.93
CA MET A 47 -6.89 3.55 10.76
C MET A 47 -5.64 3.56 11.62
N THR A 48 -5.35 2.43 12.27
CA THR A 48 -4.07 2.21 12.96
C THR A 48 -3.26 1.22 12.17
N VAL A 49 -2.06 1.62 11.75
CA VAL A 49 -1.16 0.78 10.93
C VAL A 49 0.24 0.69 11.53
N ARG A 50 0.91 -0.43 11.28
CA ARG A 50 2.33 -0.64 11.59
C ARG A 50 3.15 -0.49 10.32
N ALA A 51 4.09 0.46 10.34
CA ALA A 51 5.07 0.61 9.27
C ALA A 51 6.18 -0.45 9.40
N ILE A 52 6.07 -1.53 8.63
CA ILE A 52 6.99 -2.68 8.65
C ILE A 52 8.16 -2.55 7.68
N SER A 53 8.09 -1.63 6.71
CA SER A 53 9.08 -1.49 5.63
C SER A 53 9.79 -0.13 5.69
N ARG A 54 10.50 0.13 6.79
CA ARG A 54 11.20 1.40 7.06
C ARG A 54 12.45 1.59 6.21
N LEU A 55 12.75 2.84 5.85
CA LEU A 55 13.95 3.19 5.08
C LEU A 55 15.24 2.86 5.85
N GLU A 56 15.26 3.21 7.14
CA GLU A 56 16.36 2.90 8.04
C GLU A 56 16.66 1.40 8.04
N GLY A 57 17.93 1.05 7.88
CA GLY A 57 18.39 -0.35 7.84
C GLY A 57 18.02 -1.15 6.58
N SER A 58 17.34 -0.55 5.61
CA SER A 58 16.89 -1.29 4.41
C SER A 58 17.87 -1.33 3.23
N GLY A 59 18.94 -0.51 3.26
CA GLY A 59 19.90 -0.37 2.15
C GLY A 59 19.35 0.31 0.90
N ARG A 60 18.10 0.77 0.92
CA ARG A 60 17.50 1.54 -0.19
C ARG A 60 18.08 2.96 -0.23
N PRO A 61 18.26 3.56 -1.42
CA PRO A 61 18.74 4.93 -1.54
C PRO A 61 17.73 5.95 -1.01
N ASP A 62 16.44 5.67 -1.15
CA ASP A 62 15.35 6.57 -0.76
C ASP A 62 14.05 5.79 -0.45
N PRO A 63 13.07 6.40 0.25
CA PRO A 63 11.81 5.73 0.61
C PRO A 63 10.79 5.68 -0.54
N GLY A 64 11.09 6.28 -1.69
CA GLY A 64 10.17 6.59 -2.77
C GLY A 64 9.67 8.04 -2.72
N PRO A 65 9.09 8.55 -3.82
CA PRO A 65 8.48 9.87 -3.86
C PRO A 65 7.22 9.92 -2.99
N ARG A 66 6.81 11.15 -2.62
CA ARG A 66 5.51 11.39 -1.99
C ARG A 66 4.39 10.82 -2.87
N PRO A 67 3.44 10.04 -2.31
CA PRO A 67 2.28 9.59 -3.07
C PRO A 67 1.50 10.77 -3.66
N GLU A 68 1.06 10.60 -4.91
CA GLU A 68 0.15 11.56 -5.55
C GLU A 68 -1.17 11.67 -4.77
N PRO A 69 -1.88 12.82 -4.82
CA PRO A 69 -3.16 13.00 -4.15
C PRO A 69 -4.23 12.00 -4.60
N GLU A 70 -4.15 11.56 -5.85
CA GLU A 70 -5.04 10.56 -6.43
C GLU A 70 -4.42 9.16 -6.41
N ILE A 71 -5.26 8.15 -6.32
CA ILE A 71 -4.83 6.76 -6.42
C ILE A 71 -4.58 6.43 -7.90
N HIS A 72 -3.38 5.92 -8.18
CA HIS A 72 -2.96 5.47 -9.51
C HIS A 72 -2.58 3.99 -9.48
N PRO A 73 -2.77 3.25 -10.60
CA PRO A 73 -3.18 3.73 -11.93
C PRO A 73 -4.68 4.01 -12.07
N GLN A 74 -5.03 4.88 -13.03
CA GLN A 74 -6.42 5.15 -13.44
C GLN A 74 -6.81 4.23 -14.62
N PRO A 75 -8.07 3.76 -14.71
CA PRO A 75 -9.14 3.92 -13.72
C PRO A 75 -8.89 3.07 -12.47
N VAL A 76 -9.22 3.61 -11.29
CA VAL A 76 -9.14 2.85 -10.03
C VAL A 76 -10.26 1.82 -9.98
N VAL A 77 -9.90 0.54 -10.00
CA VAL A 77 -10.83 -0.58 -9.81
C VAL A 77 -10.70 -1.09 -8.39
N TRP A 78 -11.82 -1.12 -7.67
CA TRP A 78 -11.91 -1.62 -6.29
C TRP A 78 -12.40 -3.07 -6.27
N VAL A 79 -11.78 -3.89 -5.45
CA VAL A 79 -12.14 -5.29 -5.23
C VAL A 79 -12.26 -5.58 -3.74
N GLU A 80 -13.00 -6.62 -3.39
CA GLU A 80 -12.99 -7.18 -2.03
C GLU A 80 -11.61 -7.77 -1.74
N LYS A 81 -11.12 -7.47 -0.54
CA LYS A 81 -9.82 -7.90 -0.04
C LYS A 81 -9.73 -9.42 0.05
#